data_AF-D6PCF9-F1
#
_entry.id   AF-D6PCF9-F1
#
_cell.length_a   1.000
_cell.length_b   1.000
_cell.length_c   1.000
_cell.angle_alpha   90.00
_cell.angle_beta   90.00
_cell.angle_gamma   90.00
#
_symmetry.space_group_name_H-M   'P 1'
#
loop_
_entity.id
_entity.type
_entity.pdbx_description
1 polymer ?
#
loop_
_entity_poly.entity_id
_entity_poly.type
_entity_poly.pdbx_seq_one_letter_code
_entity_poly.pdbx_strand_id
1 'polypeptide(L)'
;MNRLKPVYGFHETKSAKYLGDINNLDSTYYYAKKTSDLLKELGVNVNFAPVVDLAINTSNFIYNAERSFGRDSDKVYYHSRNFINAHRENDIITVLKHFPGHGSSTTDTHKEFTDVSDSWIVEELFPYHKLMLEDKVDGIMTSHVVNSKIDDSMLPATLSEKSINKLLREFLDYEGVVFSDDMQMGAITRNFGLKESVVYAINAGVDVLIFSNNQVYKDLVYPEEVINIIEEGVRNGEVSLLRINESFRRIQNLKKKINLIN
;
A
#
# COMPACT_ATOMS: atom_id res chain seq x y z
N MET A 1 4.04 2.55 12.88
CA MET A 1 4.49 3.95 13.08
C MET A 1 3.27 4.85 13.10
N ASN A 2 3.02 5.58 14.19
CA ASN A 2 1.93 6.55 14.30
C ASN A 2 2.48 7.99 14.12
N ARG A 3 1.83 8.80 13.27
CA ARG A 3 2.16 10.22 13.04
C ARG A 3 1.45 11.16 14.03
N LEU A 4 0.26 10.78 14.49
CA LEU A 4 -0.58 11.52 15.42
C LEU A 4 -0.33 11.01 16.85
N LYS A 5 0.81 11.43 17.42
CA LYS A 5 1.30 10.94 18.72
C LYS A 5 0.81 11.79 19.90
N PRO A 6 0.74 11.24 21.12
CA PRO A 6 0.43 11.99 22.34
C PRO A 6 1.33 13.18 22.65
N VAL A 7 2.61 13.11 22.25
CA VAL A 7 3.53 14.25 22.37
C VAL A 7 3.07 15.49 21.58
N TYR A 8 2.17 15.31 20.60
CA TYR A 8 1.56 16.39 19.83
C TYR A 8 0.10 16.67 20.25
N GLY A 9 -0.37 16.12 21.37
CA GLY A 9 -1.73 16.33 21.90
C GLY A 9 -2.80 15.34 21.43
N PHE A 10 -2.43 14.32 20.65
CA PHE A 10 -3.37 13.29 20.18
C PHE A 10 -3.55 12.16 21.18
N HIS A 11 -4.65 11.40 21.07
CA HIS A 11 -4.85 10.22 21.91
C HIS A 11 -3.91 9.07 21.50
N GLU A 12 -3.65 8.16 22.45
CA GLU A 12 -2.85 6.97 22.17
C GLU A 12 -3.61 5.99 21.24
N THR A 13 -2.94 5.50 20.20
CA THR A 13 -3.43 4.43 19.32
C THR A 13 -2.75 3.11 19.66
N LYS A 14 -3.43 1.97 19.47
CA LYS A 14 -2.82 0.64 19.66
C LYS A 14 -2.22 0.09 18.37
N SER A 15 -1.16 -0.72 18.50
CA SER A 15 -0.54 -1.41 17.37
C SER A 15 -1.45 -2.52 16.83
N ALA A 16 -1.25 -2.90 15.57
CA ALA A 16 -1.99 -4.02 14.98
C ALA A 16 -1.67 -5.32 15.72
N LYS A 17 -0.40 -5.52 16.12
CA LYS A 17 0.00 -6.67 16.94
C LYS A 17 -0.76 -6.72 18.26
N TYR A 18 -0.84 -5.61 18.99
CA TYR A 18 -1.60 -5.56 20.24
C TYR A 18 -3.06 -6.00 20.04
N LEU A 19 -3.73 -5.44 19.02
CA LEU A 19 -5.12 -5.78 18.70
C LEU A 19 -5.29 -7.24 18.27
N GLY A 20 -4.32 -7.75 17.51
CA GLY A 20 -4.29 -9.13 17.06
C GLY A 20 -3.90 -10.15 18.13
N ASP A 21 -3.18 -9.75 19.18
CA ASP A 21 -2.82 -10.59 20.33
C ASP A 21 -3.99 -10.73 21.29
N ILE A 22 -4.73 -9.64 21.56
CA ILE A 22 -5.98 -9.73 22.34
C ILE A 22 -7.12 -10.40 21.55
N ASN A 23 -7.04 -10.38 20.22
CA ASN A 23 -7.98 -11.02 19.28
C ASN A 23 -9.45 -10.72 19.58
N ASN A 24 -9.75 -9.47 19.94
CA ASN A 24 -11.10 -8.99 20.20
C ASN A 24 -11.49 -7.97 19.11
N LEU A 25 -12.50 -8.31 18.31
CA LEU A 25 -12.89 -7.49 17.15
C LEU A 25 -13.54 -6.17 17.57
N ASP A 26 -14.30 -6.15 18.66
CA ASP A 26 -14.89 -4.91 19.21
C ASP A 26 -13.82 -3.90 19.61
N SER A 27 -12.72 -4.37 20.20
CA SER A 27 -11.56 -3.54 20.52
C SER A 27 -10.93 -2.97 19.25
N THR A 28 -10.80 -3.80 18.21
CA THR A 28 -10.26 -3.35 16.91
C THR A 28 -11.13 -2.28 16.29
N TYR A 29 -12.45 -2.51 16.27
CA TYR A 29 -13.41 -1.53 15.81
C TYR A 29 -13.32 -0.23 16.62
N TYR A 30 -13.29 -0.32 17.96
CA TYR A 30 -13.23 0.84 18.85
C TYR A 30 -12.01 1.74 18.59
N TYR A 31 -10.81 1.15 18.53
CA TYR A 31 -9.59 1.93 18.27
C TYR A 31 -9.52 2.42 16.82
N ALA A 32 -10.04 1.66 15.86
CA ALA A 32 -10.15 2.10 14.48
C ALA A 32 -11.12 3.27 14.32
N LYS A 33 -12.26 3.26 15.03
CA LYS A 33 -13.25 4.33 15.04
C LYS A 33 -12.67 5.61 15.62
N LYS A 34 -11.98 5.53 16.76
CA LYS A 34 -11.23 6.67 17.33
C LYS A 34 -10.24 7.28 16.35
N THR A 35 -9.51 6.42 15.62
CA THR A 35 -8.56 6.88 14.59
C THR A 35 -9.31 7.56 13.44
N SER A 36 -10.40 6.95 12.96
CA SER A 36 -11.22 7.50 11.87
C SER A 36 -11.84 8.84 12.23
N ASP A 37 -12.39 8.98 13.44
CA ASP A 37 -12.99 10.23 13.93
C ASP A 37 -11.94 11.35 13.97
N LEU A 38 -10.75 11.06 14.50
CA LEU A 38 -9.64 12.01 14.52
C LEU A 38 -9.20 12.41 13.10
N LEU A 39 -9.10 11.45 12.17
CA LEU A 39 -8.74 11.77 10.79
C LEU A 39 -9.78 12.68 10.12
N LYS A 40 -11.07 12.42 10.37
CA LYS A 40 -12.16 13.26 9.88
C LYS A 40 -12.11 14.67 10.44
N GLU A 41 -11.88 14.82 11.74
CA GLU A 41 -11.71 16.13 12.40
C GLU A 41 -10.54 16.93 11.81
N LEU A 42 -9.46 16.25 11.43
CA LEU A 42 -8.29 16.86 10.79
C LEU A 42 -8.46 17.12 9.29
N GLY A 43 -9.59 16.76 8.69
CA GLY A 43 -9.85 16.89 7.25
C GLY A 43 -9.05 15.91 6.38
N VAL A 44 -8.47 14.87 6.97
CA VAL A 44 -7.81 13.78 6.23
C VAL A 44 -8.88 12.86 5.68
N ASN A 45 -8.74 12.42 4.43
CA ASN A 45 -9.70 11.56 3.73
C ASN A 45 -9.10 10.24 3.20
N VAL A 46 -7.79 10.04 3.34
CA VAL A 46 -7.11 8.78 2.99
C VAL A 46 -6.24 8.35 4.17
N ASN A 47 -6.42 7.11 4.62
CA ASN A 47 -5.54 6.45 5.57
C ASN A 47 -4.85 5.28 4.88
N PHE A 48 -3.51 5.31 4.79
CA PHE A 48 -2.72 4.18 4.30
C PHE A 48 -2.63 3.06 5.36
N ALA A 49 -3.78 2.47 5.67
CA ALA A 49 -4.04 1.39 6.60
C ALA A 49 -5.38 0.72 6.21
N PRO A 50 -5.64 -0.55 6.62
CA PRO A 50 -4.81 -1.38 7.48
C PRO A 50 -3.63 -2.04 6.75
N VAL A 51 -2.63 -2.44 7.54
CA VAL A 51 -1.61 -3.38 7.07
C VAL A 51 -2.21 -4.78 7.12
N VAL A 52 -2.15 -5.50 6.00
CA VAL A 52 -2.70 -6.86 5.86
C VAL A 52 -1.60 -7.91 5.64
N ASP A 53 -0.33 -7.52 5.75
CA ASP A 53 0.80 -8.45 5.76
C ASP A 53 0.67 -9.45 6.92
N LEU A 54 1.08 -10.69 6.70
CA LEU A 54 1.06 -11.72 7.73
C LEU A 54 2.31 -11.65 8.61
N ALA A 55 2.18 -11.93 9.90
CA ALA A 55 3.33 -12.01 10.82
C ALA A 55 4.04 -13.39 10.72
N ILE A 56 4.43 -13.80 9.51
CA ILE A 56 5.03 -15.13 9.25
C ILE A 56 6.47 -15.17 9.76
N ASN A 57 7.30 -14.23 9.31
CA ASN A 57 8.69 -14.15 9.73
C ASN A 57 8.87 -13.14 10.85
N THR A 58 9.29 -13.63 12.02
CA THR A 58 9.44 -12.79 13.23
C THR A 58 10.66 -11.88 13.18
N SER A 59 11.57 -12.06 12.22
CA SER A 59 12.77 -11.24 12.09
C SER A 59 12.56 -10.00 11.23
N ASN A 60 11.43 -9.87 10.54
CA ASN A 60 11.23 -8.78 9.58
C ASN A 60 10.69 -7.49 10.21
N PHE A 61 10.72 -6.42 9.41
CA PHE A 61 10.23 -5.11 9.83
C PHE A 61 8.74 -5.09 10.15
N ILE A 62 7.91 -5.88 9.46
CA ILE A 62 6.46 -5.96 9.72
C ILE A 62 6.21 -6.46 11.14
N TYR A 63 6.89 -7.54 11.54
CA TYR A 63 6.80 -8.11 12.88
C TYR A 63 7.39 -7.17 13.93
N ASN A 64 8.62 -6.71 13.73
CA ASN A 64 9.35 -5.91 14.72
C ASN A 64 8.71 -4.53 14.96
N ALA A 65 8.05 -3.95 13.95
CA ALA A 65 7.33 -2.70 14.10
C ALA A 65 5.85 -2.88 14.51
N GLU A 66 5.46 -4.11 14.90
CA GLU A 66 4.13 -4.45 15.41
C GLU A 66 2.98 -4.14 14.44
N ARG A 67 3.25 -4.28 13.13
CA ARG A 67 2.37 -3.77 12.07
C ARG A 67 1.31 -4.76 11.61
N SER A 68 1.42 -6.04 11.95
CA SER A 68 0.47 -7.08 11.54
C SER A 68 -0.42 -7.51 12.70
N PHE A 69 -1.66 -7.90 12.40
CA PHE A 69 -2.58 -8.51 13.37
C PHE A 69 -2.21 -9.98 13.70
N GLY A 70 -1.29 -10.61 12.95
CA GLY A 70 -0.80 -11.95 13.27
C GLY A 70 -0.43 -12.78 12.05
N ARG A 71 -0.03 -14.04 12.27
CA ARG A 71 0.38 -14.94 11.17
C ARG A 71 -0.81 -15.56 10.42
N ASP A 72 -1.96 -15.65 11.08
CA ASP A 72 -3.15 -16.31 10.54
C ASP A 72 -3.92 -15.36 9.63
N SER A 73 -4.16 -15.77 8.39
CA SER A 73 -4.76 -14.92 7.36
C SER A 73 -6.22 -14.58 7.66
N ASP A 74 -6.96 -15.47 8.31
CA ASP A 74 -8.35 -15.23 8.73
C ASP A 74 -8.43 -14.18 9.83
N LYS A 75 -7.53 -14.27 10.81
CA LYS A 75 -7.41 -13.25 11.85
C LYS A 75 -7.08 -11.89 11.24
N VAL A 76 -6.07 -11.80 10.37
CA VAL A 76 -5.71 -10.55 9.70
C VAL A 76 -6.90 -9.99 8.90
N TYR A 77 -7.62 -10.85 8.19
CA TYR A 77 -8.85 -10.51 7.48
C TYR A 77 -9.94 -9.90 8.40
N TYR A 78 -10.33 -10.59 9.48
CA TYR A 78 -11.42 -10.13 10.34
C TYR A 78 -11.11 -8.81 11.06
N HIS A 79 -9.86 -8.64 11.51
CA HIS A 79 -9.41 -7.38 12.11
C HIS A 79 -9.42 -6.25 11.08
N SER A 80 -8.90 -6.50 9.87
CA SER A 80 -8.85 -5.50 8.80
C SER A 80 -10.25 -5.10 8.33
N ARG A 81 -11.17 -6.05 8.22
CA ARG A 81 -12.59 -5.79 7.90
C ARG A 81 -13.24 -4.84 8.91
N ASN A 82 -13.02 -5.06 10.21
CA ASN A 82 -13.54 -4.16 11.25
C ASN A 82 -12.90 -2.78 11.21
N PHE A 83 -11.58 -2.72 10.96
CA PHE A 83 -10.87 -1.46 10.77
C PHE A 83 -11.45 -0.64 9.61
N ILE A 84 -11.69 -1.29 8.47
CA ILE A 84 -12.27 -0.68 7.26
C ILE A 84 -13.69 -0.18 7.54
N ASN A 85 -14.53 -1.00 8.18
CA ASN A 85 -15.89 -0.59 8.50
C ASN A 85 -15.91 0.69 9.35
N ALA A 86 -15.07 0.78 10.38
CA ALA A 86 -14.97 1.97 11.22
C ALA A 86 -14.52 3.22 10.43
N HIS A 87 -13.61 3.06 9.46
CA HIS A 87 -13.12 4.17 8.63
C HIS A 87 -14.16 4.67 7.63
N ARG A 88 -14.94 3.75 7.06
CA ARG A 88 -15.99 4.07 6.10
C ARG A 88 -17.12 4.91 6.69
N GLU A 89 -17.39 4.80 7.99
CA GLU A 89 -18.40 5.65 8.65
C GLU A 89 -18.11 7.15 8.58
N ASN A 90 -16.85 7.53 8.33
CA ASN A 90 -16.45 8.93 8.18
C ASN A 90 -15.96 9.26 6.76
N ASP A 91 -16.24 8.40 5.78
CA ASP A 91 -15.78 8.51 4.39
C ASP A 91 -14.24 8.54 4.26
N ILE A 92 -13.53 7.86 5.16
CA ILE A 92 -12.07 7.75 5.09
C ILE A 92 -11.70 6.57 4.21
N ILE A 93 -11.03 6.83 3.08
CA ILE A 93 -10.48 5.81 2.19
C ILE A 93 -9.44 5.00 2.97
N THR A 94 -9.57 3.68 2.90
CA THR A 94 -8.56 2.75 3.42
C THR A 94 -7.74 2.15 2.30
N VAL A 95 -6.45 1.95 2.54
CA VAL A 95 -5.52 1.40 1.56
C VAL A 95 -4.78 0.22 2.17
N LEU A 96 -5.07 -0.98 1.66
CA LEU A 96 -4.42 -2.21 2.10
C LEU A 96 -2.95 -2.21 1.70
N LYS A 97 -2.09 -2.74 2.57
CA LYS A 97 -0.65 -2.82 2.27
C LYS A 97 0.08 -3.96 3.00
N HIS A 98 1.20 -4.45 2.46
CA HIS A 98 1.88 -3.99 1.23
C HIS A 98 1.88 -5.11 0.18
N PHE A 99 1.23 -4.89 -0.95
CA PHE A 99 1.03 -5.94 -1.95
C PHE A 99 2.36 -6.33 -2.64
N PRO A 100 2.63 -7.62 -2.93
CA PRO A 100 1.78 -8.81 -2.77
C PRO A 100 1.89 -9.52 -1.40
N GLY A 101 2.40 -8.84 -0.39
CA GLY A 101 2.67 -9.39 0.94
C GLY A 101 4.14 -9.25 1.31
N HIS A 102 4.40 -8.64 2.46
CA HIS A 102 5.75 -8.41 2.99
C HIS A 102 6.05 -9.28 4.22
N GLY A 103 5.09 -10.10 4.65
CA GLY A 103 5.07 -10.80 5.93
C GLY A 103 6.09 -11.91 6.13
N SER A 104 6.56 -12.50 5.04
CA SER A 104 7.51 -13.63 5.04
C SER A 104 8.97 -13.24 4.84
N SER A 105 9.26 -11.97 4.56
CA SER A 105 10.63 -11.52 4.26
C SER A 105 11.64 -11.81 5.38
N THR A 106 12.92 -12.01 5.05
CA THR A 106 13.92 -12.64 5.94
C THR A 106 15.06 -11.73 6.46
N THR A 107 14.94 -10.39 6.37
CA THR A 107 15.94 -9.33 6.77
C THR A 107 17.24 -9.30 5.94
N ASP A 108 18.01 -8.22 5.77
CA ASP A 108 18.12 -6.86 6.39
C ASP A 108 18.37 -5.79 5.29
N THR A 109 17.51 -4.77 5.20
CA THR A 109 17.32 -3.85 4.06
C THR A 109 18.39 -2.77 3.87
N HIS A 110 19.57 -2.92 4.49
CA HIS A 110 20.54 -1.82 4.50
C HIS A 110 21.15 -1.53 3.11
N LYS A 111 21.10 -2.44 2.13
CA LYS A 111 21.76 -2.19 0.82
C LYS A 111 21.02 -2.64 -0.45
N GLU A 112 20.15 -3.65 -0.43
CA GLU A 112 19.50 -4.17 -1.65
C GLU A 112 17.99 -4.41 -1.45
N PHE A 113 17.31 -4.83 -2.53
CA PHE A 113 15.88 -5.20 -2.51
C PHE A 113 15.57 -6.22 -1.41
N THR A 114 14.33 -6.22 -0.92
CA THR A 114 13.86 -7.34 -0.08
C THR A 114 13.43 -8.47 -1.02
N ASP A 115 14.26 -9.49 -1.16
CA ASP A 115 13.92 -10.69 -1.93
C ASP A 115 13.04 -11.63 -1.11
N VAL A 116 11.86 -11.95 -1.63
CA VAL A 116 10.89 -12.88 -1.03
C VAL A 116 10.64 -14.10 -1.90
N SER A 117 11.48 -14.35 -2.92
CA SER A 117 11.31 -15.45 -3.89
C SER A 117 11.08 -16.82 -3.22
N ASP A 118 11.81 -17.11 -2.14
CA ASP A 118 11.75 -18.41 -1.45
C ASP A 118 10.92 -18.41 -0.17
N SER A 119 10.57 -17.23 0.35
CA SER A 119 9.81 -17.11 1.58
C SER A 119 8.34 -16.75 1.36
N TRP A 120 8.00 -16.08 0.25
CA TRP A 120 6.64 -15.69 -0.07
C TRP A 120 5.73 -16.91 -0.26
N ILE A 121 4.56 -16.86 0.35
CA ILE A 121 3.53 -17.88 0.28
C ILE A 121 2.22 -17.26 -0.16
N VAL A 122 1.38 -18.04 -0.86
CA VAL A 122 0.13 -17.54 -1.47
C VAL A 122 -0.88 -17.07 -0.43
N GLU A 123 -0.79 -17.55 0.81
CA GLU A 123 -1.63 -17.15 1.94
C GLU A 123 -1.52 -15.65 2.25
N GLU A 124 -0.43 -14.98 1.86
CA GLU A 124 -0.31 -13.52 1.99
C GLU A 124 -1.33 -12.76 1.11
N LEU A 125 -1.87 -13.39 0.06
CA LEU A 125 -2.93 -12.81 -0.77
C LEU A 125 -4.33 -12.98 -0.16
N PHE A 126 -4.51 -13.88 0.80
CA PHE A 126 -5.84 -14.24 1.28
C PHE A 126 -6.57 -13.08 1.94
N PRO A 127 -5.95 -12.23 2.80
CA PRO A 127 -6.62 -11.07 3.33
C PRO A 127 -7.10 -10.10 2.24
N TYR A 128 -6.29 -9.87 1.20
CA TYR A 128 -6.67 -9.03 0.06
C TYR A 128 -7.90 -9.60 -0.65
N HIS A 129 -7.82 -10.87 -1.07
CA HIS A 129 -8.90 -11.51 -1.82
C HIS A 129 -10.22 -11.55 -1.04
N LYS A 130 -10.20 -11.93 0.24
CA LYS A 130 -11.41 -11.96 1.07
C LYS A 130 -12.04 -10.58 1.26
N LEU A 131 -11.23 -9.54 1.43
CA LEU A 131 -11.74 -8.16 1.51
C LEU A 131 -12.30 -7.66 0.16
N MET A 132 -11.71 -8.07 -0.97
CA MET A 132 -12.24 -7.74 -2.30
C MET A 132 -13.62 -8.36 -2.53
N LEU A 133 -13.81 -9.63 -2.16
CA LEU A 133 -15.10 -10.32 -2.31
C LEU A 133 -16.25 -9.66 -1.52
N GLU A 134 -15.93 -8.88 -0.49
CA GLU A 134 -16.92 -8.12 0.29
C GLU A 134 -17.05 -6.64 -0.14
N ASP A 135 -16.44 -6.23 -1.25
CA ASP A 135 -16.32 -4.83 -1.69
C ASP A 135 -15.77 -3.92 -0.57
N LYS A 136 -14.75 -4.41 0.17
CA LYS A 136 -14.11 -3.68 1.29
C LYS A 136 -12.83 -2.95 0.91
N VAL A 137 -12.36 -3.07 -0.33
CA VAL A 137 -11.06 -2.53 -0.75
C VAL A 137 -11.23 -1.24 -1.54
N ASP A 138 -10.87 -0.10 -0.96
CA ASP A 138 -10.92 1.19 -1.64
C ASP A 138 -9.63 1.48 -2.43
N GLY A 139 -8.48 1.08 -1.87
CA GLY A 139 -7.17 1.17 -2.50
C GLY A 139 -6.22 0.05 -2.07
N ILE A 140 -5.18 -0.21 -2.86
CA ILE A 140 -4.06 -1.10 -2.52
C ILE A 140 -2.75 -0.38 -2.73
N MET A 141 -1.84 -0.49 -1.78
CA MET A 141 -0.47 0.01 -1.89
C MET A 141 0.48 -1.16 -2.14
N THR A 142 1.30 -1.03 -3.18
CA THR A 142 2.34 -2.00 -3.51
C THR A 142 3.52 -1.93 -2.53
N SER A 143 4.46 -2.85 -2.65
CA SER A 143 5.71 -2.87 -1.91
C SER A 143 6.90 -2.89 -2.87
N HIS A 144 8.10 -2.64 -2.34
CA HIS A 144 9.34 -2.72 -3.10
C HIS A 144 10.08 -4.06 -2.91
N VAL A 145 9.35 -5.13 -2.58
CA VAL A 145 9.91 -6.49 -2.55
C VAL A 145 10.07 -7.03 -3.96
N VAL A 146 11.01 -7.95 -4.16
CA VAL A 146 11.21 -8.68 -5.43
C VAL A 146 10.86 -10.16 -5.22
N ASN A 147 10.33 -10.79 -6.26
CA ASN A 147 9.98 -12.21 -6.22
C ASN A 147 10.12 -12.83 -7.61
N SER A 148 11.19 -13.61 -7.83
CA SER A 148 11.48 -14.30 -9.10
C SER A 148 10.41 -15.28 -9.55
N LYS A 149 9.57 -15.78 -8.64
CA LYS A 149 8.45 -16.70 -8.95
C LYS A 149 7.21 -15.94 -9.47
N ILE A 150 7.12 -14.64 -9.22
CA ILE A 150 6.10 -13.74 -9.78
C ILE A 150 6.66 -13.03 -11.01
N ASP A 151 7.86 -12.46 -10.89
CA ASP A 151 8.58 -11.76 -11.95
C ASP A 151 10.05 -12.15 -11.98
N ASP A 152 10.41 -13.00 -12.93
CA ASP A 152 11.76 -13.48 -13.20
C ASP A 152 12.76 -12.38 -13.58
N SER A 153 12.29 -11.19 -13.98
CA SER A 153 13.14 -10.02 -14.20
C SER A 153 13.63 -9.36 -12.89
N MET A 154 13.15 -9.84 -11.74
CA MET A 154 13.49 -9.32 -10.42
C MET A 154 13.16 -7.83 -10.23
N LEU A 155 12.17 -7.32 -10.97
CA LEU A 155 11.61 -6.00 -10.72
C LEU A 155 10.87 -5.96 -9.37
N PRO A 156 11.01 -4.86 -8.60
CA PRO A 156 10.18 -4.64 -7.42
C PRO A 156 8.69 -4.71 -7.77
N ALA A 157 7.85 -5.21 -6.86
CA ALA A 157 6.42 -5.36 -7.13
C ALA A 157 5.75 -4.05 -7.58
N THR A 158 6.16 -2.89 -7.05
CA THR A 158 5.73 -1.56 -7.50
C THR A 158 6.02 -1.26 -8.98
N LEU A 159 7.08 -1.84 -9.54
CA LEU A 159 7.56 -1.61 -10.91
C LEU A 159 7.23 -2.79 -11.86
N SER A 160 6.57 -3.83 -11.36
CA SER A 160 6.36 -5.10 -12.08
C SER A 160 4.94 -5.21 -12.63
N GLU A 161 4.82 -5.25 -13.96
CA GLU A 161 3.55 -5.58 -14.65
C GLU A 161 3.04 -6.98 -14.27
N LYS A 162 3.93 -7.93 -13.99
CA LYS A 162 3.53 -9.27 -13.54
C LYS A 162 2.93 -9.23 -12.14
N SER A 163 3.46 -8.39 -11.25
CA SER A 163 2.90 -8.23 -9.91
C SER A 163 1.57 -7.48 -9.93
N ILE A 164 1.46 -6.37 -10.66
CA ILE A 164 0.25 -5.55 -10.61
C ILE A 164 -0.76 -5.99 -11.68
N ASN A 165 -0.44 -5.91 -12.97
CA ASN A 165 -1.40 -6.28 -14.02
C ASN A 165 -1.75 -7.78 -13.99
N LYS A 166 -0.77 -8.69 -13.90
CA LYS A 166 -1.07 -10.13 -13.93
C LYS A 166 -1.62 -10.67 -12.62
N LEU A 167 -0.94 -10.43 -11.50
CA LEU A 167 -1.37 -11.00 -10.22
C LEU A 167 -2.51 -10.19 -9.57
N LEU A 168 -2.43 -8.86 -9.52
CA LEU A 168 -3.46 -8.06 -8.85
C LEU A 168 -4.70 -7.80 -9.73
N ARG A 169 -4.53 -7.32 -10.97
CA ARG A 169 -5.66 -6.97 -11.85
C ARG A 169 -6.30 -8.21 -12.44
N GLU A 170 -5.53 -9.08 -13.11
CA GLU A 170 -6.09 -10.23 -13.83
C GLU A 170 -6.42 -11.41 -12.90
N PHE A 171 -5.51 -11.83 -12.01
CA PHE A 171 -5.74 -13.01 -11.17
C PHE A 171 -6.65 -12.75 -9.96
N LEU A 172 -6.51 -11.59 -9.30
CA LEU A 172 -7.37 -11.22 -8.16
C LEU A 172 -8.59 -10.37 -8.55
N ASP A 173 -8.75 -10.02 -9.83
CA ASP A 173 -9.87 -9.23 -10.36
C ASP A 173 -10.06 -7.87 -9.65
N TYR A 174 -8.96 -7.21 -9.31
CA TYR A 174 -9.01 -5.92 -8.62
C TYR A 174 -9.09 -4.74 -9.60
N GLU A 175 -10.14 -3.93 -9.50
CA GLU A 175 -10.33 -2.75 -10.38
C GLU A 175 -10.18 -1.39 -9.69
N GLY A 176 -9.88 -1.37 -8.38
CA GLY A 176 -9.73 -0.14 -7.60
C GLY A 176 -8.39 0.58 -7.79
N VAL A 177 -8.10 1.60 -6.98
CA VAL A 177 -6.88 2.42 -7.15
C VAL A 177 -5.66 1.70 -6.58
N VAL A 178 -4.58 1.64 -7.36
CA VAL A 178 -3.26 1.17 -6.90
C VAL A 178 -2.35 2.37 -6.60
N PHE A 179 -1.81 2.40 -5.38
CA PHE A 179 -0.81 3.35 -4.93
C PHE A 179 0.56 2.68 -4.92
N SER A 180 1.62 3.42 -5.25
CA SER A 180 2.97 2.95 -4.92
C SER A 180 3.23 3.05 -3.42
N ASP A 181 4.18 2.28 -2.88
CA ASP A 181 4.88 2.73 -1.67
C ASP A 181 5.78 3.94 -2.02
N ASP A 182 6.45 4.54 -1.03
CA ASP A 182 7.28 5.73 -1.24
C ASP A 182 8.38 5.47 -2.28
N MET A 183 8.29 6.15 -3.43
CA MET A 183 9.20 6.01 -4.57
C MET A 183 10.62 6.51 -4.25
N GLN A 184 10.77 7.25 -3.14
CA GLN A 184 12.08 7.71 -2.64
C GLN A 184 12.78 6.71 -1.72
N MET A 185 12.18 5.56 -1.46
CA MET A 185 12.83 4.49 -0.70
C MET A 185 14.07 3.97 -1.43
N GLY A 186 15.10 3.62 -0.67
CA GLY A 186 16.38 3.16 -1.23
C GLY A 186 16.30 1.88 -2.08
N ALA A 187 15.23 1.10 -1.95
CA ALA A 187 14.96 -0.02 -2.86
C ALA A 187 14.76 0.46 -4.30
N ILE A 188 14.13 1.62 -4.52
CA ILE A 188 13.92 2.19 -5.84
C ILE A 188 15.12 3.06 -6.24
N THR A 189 15.42 4.11 -5.46
CA THR A 189 16.35 5.17 -5.90
C THR A 189 17.80 4.73 -6.05
N ARG A 190 18.20 3.57 -5.50
CA ARG A 190 19.57 3.04 -5.67
C ARG A 190 19.73 2.21 -6.94
N ASN A 191 18.62 1.76 -7.52
CA ASN A 191 18.63 0.81 -8.64
C ASN A 191 18.01 1.41 -9.92
N PHE A 192 17.14 2.41 -9.79
CA PHE A 192 16.43 3.03 -10.91
C PHE A 192 16.56 4.55 -10.85
N GLY A 193 16.69 5.16 -12.02
CA GLY A 193 16.55 6.61 -12.17
C GLY A 193 15.12 7.07 -11.90
N LEU A 194 14.92 8.35 -11.59
CA LEU A 194 13.59 8.90 -11.35
C LEU A 194 12.67 8.70 -12.57
N LYS A 195 13.13 9.09 -13.77
CA LYS A 195 12.38 8.89 -15.03
C LYS A 195 11.97 7.42 -15.21
N GLU A 196 12.94 6.52 -15.12
CA GLU A 196 12.73 5.08 -15.32
C GLU A 196 11.71 4.51 -14.32
N SER A 197 11.89 4.78 -13.03
CA SER A 197 10.98 4.27 -11.99
C SER A 197 9.55 4.79 -12.11
N VAL A 198 9.37 6.05 -12.52
CA VAL A 198 8.03 6.63 -12.80
C VAL A 198 7.37 5.91 -13.98
N VAL A 199 8.10 5.74 -15.10
CA VAL A 199 7.57 5.07 -16.30
C VAL A 199 7.23 3.62 -16.00
N TYR A 200 8.12 2.87 -15.33
CA TYR A 200 7.87 1.49 -14.94
C TYR A 200 6.67 1.36 -14.00
N ALA A 201 6.56 2.20 -12.96
CA ALA A 201 5.43 2.13 -12.04
C ALA A 201 4.08 2.37 -12.76
N ILE A 202 4.03 3.35 -13.66
CA ILE A 202 2.81 3.63 -14.43
C ILE A 202 2.44 2.45 -15.33
N ASN A 203 3.40 1.93 -16.11
CA ASN A 203 3.16 0.81 -17.01
C ASN A 203 2.83 -0.49 -16.25
N ALA A 204 3.45 -0.69 -15.08
CA ALA A 204 3.13 -1.78 -14.16
C ALA A 204 1.65 -1.79 -13.75
N GLY A 205 1.02 -0.62 -13.63
CA GLY A 205 -0.38 -0.49 -13.26
C GLY A 205 -0.63 0.37 -12.02
N VAL A 206 0.38 1.10 -11.53
CA VAL A 206 0.21 2.07 -10.44
C VAL A 206 -0.58 3.28 -10.94
N ASP A 207 -1.62 3.67 -10.20
CA ASP A 207 -2.48 4.80 -10.53
C ASP A 207 -2.03 6.09 -9.82
N VAL A 208 -1.50 5.98 -8.60
CA VAL A 208 -1.03 7.12 -7.79
C VAL A 208 0.39 6.86 -7.28
N LEU A 209 1.33 7.70 -7.69
CA LEU A 209 2.73 7.66 -7.23
C LEU A 209 2.90 8.46 -5.94
N ILE A 210 3.58 7.87 -4.96
CA ILE A 210 3.86 8.49 -3.66
C ILE A 210 5.32 8.93 -3.60
N PHE A 211 5.52 10.23 -3.36
CA PHE A 211 6.82 10.84 -3.05
C PHE A 211 6.69 11.56 -1.71
N SER A 212 7.26 10.99 -0.65
CA SER A 212 7.01 11.49 0.70
C SER A 212 7.92 12.65 1.13
N ASN A 213 9.05 12.86 0.45
CA ASN A 213 10.10 13.82 0.77
C ASN A 213 10.53 13.81 2.27
N ASN A 214 10.40 12.64 2.92
CA ASN A 214 10.69 12.47 4.35
C ASN A 214 12.17 12.19 4.64
N GLN A 215 13.00 12.00 3.61
CA GLN A 215 14.42 11.72 3.76
C GLN A 215 15.21 13.03 3.66
N VAL A 216 15.60 13.57 4.81
CA VAL A 216 16.27 14.88 4.96
C VAL A 216 17.55 15.03 4.12
N TYR A 217 18.18 13.92 3.71
CA TYR A 217 19.47 13.90 3.02
C TYR A 217 19.40 13.51 1.53
N LYS A 218 18.19 13.38 0.96
CA LYS A 218 18.02 13.16 -0.49
C LYS A 218 17.45 14.40 -1.14
N ASP A 219 17.74 14.57 -2.43
CA ASP A 219 17.14 15.62 -3.23
C ASP A 219 15.61 15.51 -3.18
N LEU A 220 14.98 16.66 -2.98
CA LEU A 220 13.53 16.77 -3.00
C LEU A 220 13.04 16.45 -4.42
N VAL A 221 12.06 15.57 -4.53
CA VAL A 221 11.36 15.34 -5.79
C VAL A 221 10.17 16.30 -5.84
N TYR A 222 10.20 17.19 -6.83
CA TYR A 222 9.13 18.18 -7.02
C TYR A 222 8.04 17.63 -7.94
N PRO A 223 6.76 17.97 -7.69
CA PRO A 223 5.66 17.53 -8.54
C PRO A 223 5.87 17.86 -10.02
N GLU A 224 6.41 19.04 -10.34
CA GLU A 224 6.66 19.51 -11.71
C GLU A 224 7.63 18.60 -12.46
N GLU A 225 8.65 18.07 -11.80
CA GLU A 225 9.62 17.14 -12.40
C GLU A 225 8.93 15.82 -12.79
N VAL A 226 8.11 15.27 -11.89
CA VAL A 226 7.36 14.04 -12.13
C VAL A 226 6.31 14.23 -13.22
N ILE A 227 5.61 15.37 -13.23
CA ILE A 227 4.63 15.71 -14.27
C ILE A 227 5.32 15.78 -15.64
N ASN A 228 6.47 16.45 -15.75
CA ASN A 228 7.22 16.53 -17.00
C ASN A 228 7.65 15.15 -17.50
N ILE A 229 8.15 14.28 -16.62
CA ILE A 229 8.49 12.90 -16.96
C ILE A 229 7.29 12.15 -17.55
N ILE A 230 6.11 12.28 -16.93
CA ILE A 230 4.90 11.60 -17.40
C ILE A 230 4.46 12.16 -18.75
N GLU A 231 4.44 13.49 -18.91
CA GLU A 231 4.07 14.12 -20.18
C GLU A 231 5.02 13.73 -21.32
N GLU A 232 6.33 13.73 -21.09
CA GLU A 232 7.32 13.28 -22.06
C GLU A 232 7.18 11.79 -22.37
N GLY A 233 6.96 10.96 -21.34
CA GLY A 233 6.70 9.53 -21.51
C GLY A 233 5.49 9.27 -22.41
N VAL A 234 4.42 10.04 -22.27
CA VAL A 234 3.26 9.97 -23.16
C VAL A 234 3.57 10.46 -24.57
N ARG A 235 4.27 11.60 -24.72
CA ARG A 235 4.64 12.16 -26.03
C ARG A 235 5.53 11.21 -26.83
N ASN A 236 6.43 10.50 -26.15
CA ASN A 236 7.38 9.57 -26.75
C ASN A 236 6.82 8.14 -26.91
N GLY A 237 5.62 7.86 -26.39
CA GLY A 237 4.99 6.54 -26.44
C GLY A 237 5.55 5.53 -25.43
N GLU A 238 6.38 5.96 -24.48
CA GLU A 238 6.85 5.14 -23.35
C GLU A 238 5.71 4.80 -22.37
N VAL A 239 4.73 5.70 -22.27
CA VAL A 239 3.49 5.54 -21.47
C VAL A 239 2.29 5.76 -22.39
N SER A 240 1.35 4.81 -22.42
CA SER A 240 0.17 4.97 -23.27
C SER A 240 -0.82 5.99 -22.68
N LEU A 241 -1.45 6.80 -23.54
CA LEU A 241 -2.55 7.68 -23.11
C LEU A 241 -3.74 6.89 -22.54
N LEU A 242 -3.95 5.67 -23.03
CA LEU A 242 -4.97 4.75 -22.50
C LEU A 242 -4.71 4.44 -21.02
N ARG A 243 -3.45 4.11 -20.66
CA ARG A 243 -3.05 3.83 -19.28
C ARG A 243 -3.32 5.02 -18.35
N ILE A 244 -3.02 6.24 -18.80
CA ILE A 244 -3.32 7.48 -18.05
C ILE A 244 -4.84 7.64 -17.83
N ASN A 245 -5.64 7.41 -18.87
CA ASN A 245 -7.10 7.53 -18.78
C ASN A 245 -7.73 6.49 -17.85
N GLU A 246 -7.19 5.27 -17.80
CA GLU A 246 -7.59 4.23 -16.85
C GLU A 246 -7.33 4.67 -15.40
N SER A 247 -6.10 5.13 -15.09
CA SER A 247 -5.76 5.66 -13.77
C SER A 247 -6.70 6.81 -13.38
N PHE A 248 -6.89 7.76 -14.30
CA PHE A 248 -7.76 8.90 -14.08
C PHE A 248 -9.18 8.45 -13.71
N ARG A 249 -9.79 7.52 -14.47
CA ARG A 249 -11.13 7.00 -14.17
C ARG A 249 -11.20 6.33 -12.80
N ARG A 250 -10.23 5.50 -12.44
CA ARG A 250 -10.19 4.84 -11.11
C ARG A 250 -10.11 5.87 -9.99
N ILE A 251 -9.25 6.87 -10.13
CA ILE A 251 -9.10 7.95 -9.15
C ILE A 251 -10.38 8.80 -9.04
N GLN A 252 -11.02 9.14 -10.16
CA GLN A 252 -12.29 9.88 -10.14
C GLN A 252 -13.40 9.06 -9.47
N ASN A 253 -13.51 7.76 -9.78
CA ASN A 253 -14.48 6.87 -9.16
C ASN A 253 -14.26 6.76 -7.64
N LEU A 254 -13.00 6.64 -7.20
CA LEU A 254 -12.66 6.63 -5.78
C LEU A 254 -13.07 7.94 -5.08
N LYS A 255 -12.78 9.10 -5.69
CA LYS A 255 -13.18 10.40 -5.14
C LYS A 255 -14.71 10.56 -5.09
N LYS A 256 -15.44 10.06 -6.09
CA LYS A 256 -16.91 10.04 -6.09
C LYS A 256 -17.49 9.14 -5.01
N LYS A 257 -16.88 7.96 -4.79
CA LYS A 257 -17.31 7.00 -3.77
C LYS A 257 -17.39 7.61 -2.36
N ILE A 258 -16.51 8.57 -2.06
CA ILE A 258 -16.48 9.30 -0.78
C ILE A 258 -17.10 10.71 -0.85
N ASN A 259 -17.89 11.02 -1.89
CA ASN A 259 -18.53 12.32 -2.11
C ASN A 259 -17.56 13.51 -2.10
N LEU A 260 -16.29 13.30 -2.47
CA LEU A 260 -15.30 14.39 -2.55
C LEU A 260 -15.51 15.25 -3.81
N ILE A 261 -16.08 14.65 -4.85
CA ILE A 261 -16.44 15.29 -6.12
C ILE A 261 -17.78 14.75 -6.62
N ASN A 262 -18.48 15.52 -7.46
CA ASN A 262 -19.75 15.16 -8.09
C ASN A 262 -19.57 14.27 -9.34
#